data_AF-A0A534EXF1-F1
#
_entry.id   AF-A0A534EXF1-F1
#
_cell.length_a   1.000
_cell.length_b   1.000
_cell.length_c   1.000
_cell.angle_alpha   90.00
_cell.angle_beta   90.00
_cell.angle_gamma   90.00
#
_symmetry.space_group_name_H-M   'P 1'
#
loop_
_entity.id
_entity.type
_entity.pdbx_description
1 polymer ?
#
loop_
_entity_poly.entity_id
_entity_poly.type
_entity_poly.pdbx_seq_one_letter_code
_entity_poly.pdbx_strand_id
1 'polypeptide(L)'
;MPESTPPTRRPCGSRAVRSVRGSANFALLAMLALALCAAARGASGDAAARVTPGGSAPANPEALPPIDAGTSLLVVAPHPDDETLCCAGVIQRVLRSGGRASVVWITSGDASVLDLLIEGKPFGGAGRLRELAEKRMLEALRATSRLGVPAEGQLFLGYPDRGVSRLLTDHRATPYTSRFTDAAAVPYSAALFPAHPYTGESLERDFGAVLERVRPTLILAPSPRDTHPDHRAAGQLTIAVTARHGLLGSIRYWIVHGGEGWPSPRGLMPGVPLTAAPRSRGLTLAVFPLEPAEEDRKLQALRAYDTQLRTIAPFMLAFVRSTELFARLPGRDLP
;
A
#
# COMPACT_ATOMS: atom_id res chain seq x y z
N MET A 1 10.25 -50.71 65.12
CA MET A 1 9.22 -50.81 66.17
C MET A 1 8.78 -49.40 66.54
N PRO A 2 7.51 -49.03 66.36
CA PRO A 2 6.53 -49.61 65.43
C PRO A 2 5.80 -48.49 64.63
N GLU A 3 5.48 -48.69 63.34
CA GLU A 3 4.19 -49.18 62.81
C GLU A 3 3.17 -48.05 62.56
N SER A 4 2.18 -48.16 61.67
CA SER A 4 1.99 -48.86 60.40
C SER A 4 0.57 -48.50 59.95
N THR A 5 0.42 -48.26 58.65
CA THR A 5 -0.76 -48.53 57.79
C THR A 5 -2.10 -47.76 57.95
N PRO A 6 -2.78 -47.47 56.80
CA PRO A 6 -4.13 -46.88 56.67
C PRO A 6 -5.16 -48.02 56.43
N PRO A 7 -6.21 -47.95 55.58
CA PRO A 7 -7.23 -46.94 55.20
C PRO A 7 -8.67 -47.45 55.43
N THR A 8 -9.73 -46.65 55.21
CA THR A 8 -11.08 -47.20 54.91
C THR A 8 -11.85 -46.40 53.86
N ARG A 9 -12.28 -47.13 52.81
CA ARG A 9 -13.22 -46.73 51.75
C ARG A 9 -14.65 -47.14 52.13
N ARG A 10 -15.66 -46.45 51.55
CA ARG A 10 -16.86 -46.97 50.80
C ARG A 10 -18.05 -45.99 50.91
N PRO A 11 -19.11 -46.07 50.06
CA PRO A 11 -19.23 -46.79 48.79
C PRO A 11 -19.85 -45.98 47.62
N CYS A 12 -19.75 -46.65 46.47
CA CYS A 12 -20.38 -46.48 45.16
C CYS A 12 -21.91 -46.21 45.19
N GLY A 13 -22.35 -45.29 44.33
CA GLY A 13 -23.72 -45.15 43.86
C GLY A 13 -23.75 -45.14 42.32
N SER A 14 -24.27 -46.20 41.75
CA SER A 14 -24.50 -46.42 40.33
C SER A 14 -25.78 -45.73 39.84
N ARG A 15 -25.84 -45.41 38.54
CA ARG A 15 -27.02 -45.29 37.63
C ARG A 15 -26.72 -44.21 36.58
N ALA A 16 -27.09 -44.30 35.32
CA ALA A 16 -27.64 -45.36 34.49
C ALA A 16 -27.48 -44.89 33.04
N VAL A 17 -27.15 -45.82 32.14
CA VAL A 17 -27.29 -45.65 30.70
C VAL A 17 -28.79 -45.61 30.38
N ARG A 18 -29.24 -44.57 29.67
CA ARG A 18 -30.51 -44.62 28.91
C ARG A 18 -30.30 -43.95 27.56
N SER A 19 -30.28 -44.79 26.52
CA SER A 19 -30.51 -44.39 25.14
C SER A 19 -31.96 -43.93 24.97
N VAL A 20 -32.18 -42.87 24.22
CA VAL A 20 -33.44 -42.65 23.51
C VAL A 20 -33.10 -42.36 22.06
N ARG A 21 -33.68 -43.17 21.18
CA ARG A 21 -33.63 -43.08 19.72
C ARG A 21 -34.69 -42.09 19.22
N GLY A 22 -34.41 -41.50 18.06
CA GLY A 22 -35.39 -41.02 17.09
C GLY A 22 -35.90 -39.60 17.31
N SER A 23 -36.21 -38.78 16.31
CA SER A 23 -36.30 -39.00 14.86
C SER A 23 -36.42 -37.63 14.18
N ALA A 24 -36.13 -37.60 12.87
CA ALA A 24 -36.68 -36.69 11.87
C ALA A 24 -36.42 -35.17 12.02
N ASN A 25 -35.52 -34.64 11.18
CA ASN A 25 -35.73 -33.39 10.42
C ASN A 25 -34.56 -33.10 9.45
N PHE A 26 -34.15 -34.10 8.66
CA PHE A 26 -33.14 -33.93 7.59
C PHE A 26 -33.73 -34.05 6.18
N ALA A 27 -35.05 -33.89 6.03
CA ALA A 27 -35.76 -34.02 4.76
C ALA A 27 -36.50 -32.75 4.31
N LEU A 28 -36.08 -31.56 4.78
CA LEU A 28 -36.67 -30.27 4.36
C LEU A 28 -35.69 -29.31 3.65
N LEU A 29 -34.44 -29.72 3.42
CA LEU A 29 -33.40 -28.89 2.77
C LEU A 29 -33.02 -29.35 1.34
N ALA A 30 -33.65 -30.39 0.80
CA ALA A 30 -33.35 -30.93 -0.52
C ALA A 30 -34.37 -30.57 -1.61
N MET A 31 -35.37 -29.72 -1.33
CA MET A 31 -36.43 -29.32 -2.28
C MET A 31 -36.35 -27.86 -2.75
N LEU A 32 -35.22 -27.18 -2.56
CA LEU A 32 -34.97 -25.83 -3.09
C LEU A 32 -33.85 -25.76 -4.16
N ALA A 33 -33.36 -26.91 -4.62
CA ALA A 33 -32.27 -27.01 -5.60
C ALA A 33 -32.73 -27.49 -7.00
N LEU A 34 -34.04 -27.67 -7.24
CA LEU A 34 -34.60 -28.13 -8.52
C LEU A 34 -35.68 -27.21 -9.10
N ALA A 35 -35.55 -25.90 -8.89
CA ALA A 35 -36.40 -24.88 -9.54
C ALA A 35 -35.60 -23.80 -10.30
N LEU A 36 -34.33 -24.08 -10.65
CA LEU A 36 -33.53 -23.28 -11.59
C LEU A 36 -32.97 -24.16 -12.71
N CYS A 37 -33.86 -24.88 -13.38
CA CYS A 37 -33.64 -25.35 -14.75
C CYS A 37 -34.78 -24.80 -15.60
N ALA A 38 -34.44 -23.86 -16.50
CA ALA A 38 -35.13 -23.50 -17.76
C ALA A 38 -35.35 -21.99 -17.94
N ALA A 39 -34.28 -21.24 -18.24
CA ALA A 39 -34.36 -20.02 -19.06
C ALA A 39 -32.94 -19.52 -19.44
N ALA A 40 -32.21 -20.29 -20.24
CA ALA A 40 -31.03 -19.78 -20.96
C ALA A 40 -30.65 -20.74 -22.09
N ARG A 41 -31.49 -20.84 -23.11
CA ARG A 41 -31.11 -21.35 -24.43
C ARG A 41 -31.66 -20.38 -25.46
N GLY A 42 -30.76 -19.63 -26.12
CA GLY A 42 -31.12 -18.72 -27.19
C GLY A 42 -29.89 -18.03 -27.79
N ALA A 43 -29.60 -18.41 -29.03
CA ALA A 43 -28.81 -17.71 -30.04
C ALA A 43 -27.30 -17.56 -29.85
N SER A 44 -26.59 -18.57 -30.37
CA SER A 44 -25.30 -18.40 -31.05
C SER A 44 -25.48 -17.52 -32.30
N GLY A 45 -24.72 -16.44 -32.39
CA GLY A 45 -24.59 -15.61 -33.58
C GLY A 45 -23.12 -15.37 -33.87
N ASP A 46 -22.62 -16.02 -34.91
CA ASP A 46 -21.31 -15.75 -35.51
C ASP A 46 -21.32 -14.35 -36.12
N ALA A 47 -20.43 -13.48 -35.63
CA ALA A 47 -20.06 -12.25 -36.32
C ALA A 47 -18.55 -12.05 -36.17
N ALA A 48 -17.79 -12.70 -37.04
CA ALA A 48 -16.39 -12.40 -37.26
C ALA A 48 -16.27 -10.99 -37.86
N ALA A 49 -16.06 -9.99 -37.00
CA ALA A 49 -15.72 -8.63 -37.44
C ALA A 49 -14.23 -8.59 -37.82
N ARG A 50 -13.98 -8.37 -39.12
CA ARG A 50 -12.65 -8.12 -39.67
C ARG A 50 -12.09 -6.84 -39.06
N VAL A 51 -10.94 -6.93 -38.37
CA VAL A 51 -10.16 -5.79 -37.91
C VAL A 51 -9.33 -5.27 -39.08
N THR A 52 -9.58 -4.03 -39.48
CA THR A 52 -8.68 -3.24 -40.34
C THR A 52 -7.65 -2.52 -39.45
N PRO A 53 -6.35 -2.56 -39.75
CA PRO A 53 -5.37 -1.76 -39.02
C PRO A 53 -5.27 -0.39 -39.68
N GLY A 54 -5.72 0.66 -39.00
CA GLY A 54 -5.60 2.02 -39.54
C GLY A 54 -6.42 3.04 -38.78
N GLY A 55 -5.90 3.52 -37.67
CA GLY A 55 -6.45 4.65 -36.92
C GLY A 55 -5.96 4.62 -35.48
N SER A 56 -5.04 5.51 -35.12
CA SER A 56 -4.72 5.78 -33.71
C SER A 56 -6.00 6.23 -33.01
N ALA A 57 -6.55 5.37 -32.16
CA ALA A 57 -7.65 5.75 -31.29
C ALA A 57 -7.24 6.99 -30.47
N PRO A 58 -8.12 7.99 -30.31
CA PRO A 58 -7.82 9.13 -29.46
C PRO A 58 -7.51 8.62 -28.04
N ALA A 59 -6.37 9.04 -27.48
CA ALA A 59 -5.97 8.65 -26.13
C ALA A 59 -7.07 9.04 -25.15
N ASN A 60 -7.60 8.07 -24.38
CA ASN A 60 -8.55 8.37 -23.32
C ASN A 60 -7.84 9.25 -22.27
N PRO A 61 -8.23 10.54 -22.10
CA PRO A 61 -7.58 11.46 -21.15
C PRO A 61 -7.76 11.05 -19.68
N GLU A 62 -8.54 10.00 -19.43
CA GLU A 62 -8.89 9.42 -18.13
C GLU A 62 -7.96 8.27 -17.69
N ALA A 63 -7.10 7.75 -18.59
CA ALA A 63 -6.13 6.70 -18.25
C ALA A 63 -4.79 7.28 -17.75
N LEU A 64 -3.93 6.40 -17.21
CA LEU A 64 -2.49 6.72 -17.15
C LEU A 64 -2.01 7.08 -18.57
N PRO A 65 -1.05 8.01 -18.73
CA PRO A 65 -0.45 8.24 -20.04
C PRO A 65 0.12 6.92 -20.60
N PRO A 66 0.27 6.79 -21.93
CA PRO A 66 0.86 5.60 -22.54
C PRO A 66 2.18 5.23 -21.85
N ILE A 67 2.32 3.95 -21.51
CA ILE A 67 3.53 3.41 -20.89
C ILE A 67 4.38 2.77 -21.97
N ASP A 68 5.54 3.37 -22.21
CA ASP A 68 6.49 3.01 -23.26
C ASP A 68 7.94 3.19 -22.80
N ALA A 69 8.91 3.00 -23.71
CA ALA A 69 10.33 3.15 -23.43
C ALA A 69 10.76 4.59 -23.07
N GLY A 70 9.94 5.59 -23.41
CA GLY A 70 10.14 6.99 -23.03
C GLY A 70 9.61 7.33 -21.64
N THR A 71 8.93 6.39 -20.98
CA THR A 71 8.34 6.62 -19.66
C THR A 71 9.43 6.64 -18.58
N SER A 72 9.51 7.76 -17.85
CA SER A 72 10.36 7.95 -16.67
C SER A 72 9.43 8.10 -15.47
N LEU A 73 9.20 7.00 -14.74
CA LEU A 73 8.28 6.93 -13.62
C LEU A 73 8.98 7.34 -12.31
N LEU A 74 8.35 8.24 -11.56
CA LEU A 74 8.64 8.45 -10.14
C LEU A 74 7.41 8.08 -9.30
N VAL A 75 7.57 7.13 -8.38
CA VAL A 75 6.59 6.85 -7.32
C VAL A 75 7.00 7.59 -6.06
N VAL A 76 6.13 8.46 -5.56
CA VAL A 76 6.33 9.18 -4.29
C VAL A 76 5.60 8.40 -3.21
N ALA A 77 6.34 7.81 -2.28
CA ALA A 77 5.81 7.01 -1.17
C ALA A 77 6.02 7.76 0.16
N PRO A 78 4.96 8.10 0.91
CA PRO A 78 5.07 8.58 2.29
C PRO A 78 5.87 7.61 3.17
N HIS A 79 5.55 6.31 3.11
CA HIS A 79 6.10 5.28 3.99
C HIS A 79 6.62 4.06 3.22
N PRO A 80 7.55 3.27 3.82
CA PRO A 80 8.00 2.01 3.25
C PRO A 80 6.90 0.95 3.22
N ASP A 81 6.28 0.75 2.05
CA ASP A 81 5.23 -0.24 1.70
C ASP A 81 4.28 0.34 0.65
N ASP A 82 3.96 1.62 0.77
CA ASP A 82 3.01 2.36 -0.05
C ASP A 82 3.23 2.15 -1.55
N GLU A 83 4.47 2.22 -2.02
CA GLU A 83 4.83 2.02 -3.43
C GLU A 83 4.41 0.65 -3.94
N THR A 84 4.52 -0.38 -3.09
CA THR A 84 4.13 -1.74 -3.44
C THR A 84 2.62 -1.90 -3.33
N LEU A 85 1.97 -1.26 -2.35
CA LEU A 85 0.52 -1.28 -2.19
C LEU A 85 -0.20 -0.62 -3.37
N CYS A 86 0.27 0.56 -3.80
CA CYS A 86 -0.42 1.40 -4.78
C CYS A 86 -0.04 1.13 -6.22
N CYS A 87 1.21 0.74 -6.47
CA CYS A 87 1.86 1.06 -7.74
C CYS A 87 2.75 -0.06 -8.30
N ALA A 88 2.74 -1.25 -7.69
CA ALA A 88 3.57 -2.37 -8.10
C ALA A 88 3.29 -2.83 -9.54
N GLY A 89 2.03 -2.80 -9.99
CA GLY A 89 1.66 -3.13 -11.36
C GLY A 89 2.26 -2.13 -12.36
N VAL A 90 2.10 -0.84 -12.10
CA VAL A 90 2.64 0.21 -12.98
C VAL A 90 4.17 0.18 -13.04
N ILE A 91 4.85 -0.01 -11.90
CA ILE A 91 6.32 -0.15 -11.86
C ILE A 91 6.78 -1.26 -12.81
N GLN A 92 6.18 -2.44 -12.69
CA GLN A 92 6.51 -3.59 -13.52
C GLN A 92 6.24 -3.31 -15.00
N ARG A 93 5.10 -2.71 -15.32
CA ARG A 93 4.72 -2.38 -16.70
C ARG A 93 5.70 -1.41 -17.34
N VAL A 94 6.08 -0.34 -16.62
CA VAL A 94 7.05 0.66 -17.11
C VAL A 94 8.38 0.02 -17.44
N LEU A 95 8.92 -0.79 -16.52
CA LEU A 95 10.21 -1.45 -16.70
C LEU A 95 10.16 -2.47 -17.86
N ARG A 96 9.07 -3.25 -17.97
CA ARG A 96 8.89 -4.22 -19.05
C ARG A 96 8.75 -3.54 -20.42
N SER A 97 8.19 -2.33 -20.48
CA SER A 97 8.10 -1.52 -21.69
C SER A 97 9.41 -0.83 -22.07
N GLY A 98 10.51 -1.06 -21.33
CA GLY A 98 11.82 -0.43 -21.57
C GLY A 98 11.97 0.97 -20.96
N GLY A 99 10.98 1.44 -20.20
CA GLY A 99 11.06 2.69 -19.46
C GLY A 99 11.90 2.56 -18.19
N ARG A 100 11.97 3.64 -17.42
CA ARG A 100 12.71 3.69 -16.14
C ARG A 100 11.75 3.95 -15.00
N ALA A 101 11.97 3.30 -13.87
CA ALA A 101 11.19 3.52 -12.65
C ALA A 101 12.10 3.91 -11.49
N SER A 102 11.64 4.85 -10.67
CA SER A 102 12.24 5.22 -9.40
C SER A 102 11.17 5.36 -8.33
N VAL A 103 11.53 5.05 -7.09
CA VAL A 103 10.70 5.25 -5.91
C VAL A 103 11.44 6.20 -4.99
N VAL A 104 10.72 7.21 -4.49
CA VAL A 104 11.20 8.07 -3.42
C VAL A 104 10.33 7.89 -2.18
N TRP A 105 10.95 7.47 -1.08
CA TRP A 105 10.30 7.43 0.22
C TRP A 105 10.55 8.73 0.98
N ILE A 106 9.48 9.42 1.37
CA ILE A 106 9.55 10.66 2.14
C ILE A 106 10.06 10.36 3.55
N THR A 107 9.51 9.32 4.19
CA THR A 107 9.88 8.89 5.54
C THR A 107 10.45 7.48 5.55
N SER A 108 11.03 7.08 6.69
CA SER A 108 11.56 5.72 6.90
C SER A 108 10.65 4.83 7.76
N GLY A 109 9.43 5.28 8.10
CA GLY A 109 8.47 4.52 8.92
C GLY A 109 8.87 4.38 10.39
N ASP A 110 9.48 5.41 10.96
CA ASP A 110 10.12 5.45 12.29
C ASP A 110 9.18 5.86 13.44
N ALA A 111 7.85 5.85 13.25
CA ALA A 111 6.88 6.27 14.27
C ALA A 111 5.91 5.17 14.75
N SER A 112 6.18 3.90 14.45
CA SER A 112 5.27 2.80 14.82
C SER A 112 5.62 2.16 16.17
N VAL A 113 5.01 2.68 17.24
CA VAL A 113 5.11 2.11 18.60
C VAL A 113 4.42 0.74 18.70
N LEU A 114 3.38 0.48 17.91
CA LEU A 114 2.66 -0.80 17.90
C LEU A 114 3.56 -1.97 17.47
N ASP A 115 4.42 -1.74 16.48
CA ASP A 115 5.38 -2.76 16.02
C ASP A 115 6.39 -3.10 17.12
N LEU A 116 6.88 -2.09 17.86
CA LEU A 116 7.75 -2.33 19.00
C LEU A 116 7.08 -3.12 20.12
N LEU A 117 5.78 -2.90 20.36
CA LEU A 117 5.00 -3.68 21.33
C LEU A 117 4.90 -5.15 20.91
N ILE A 118 4.61 -5.42 19.64
CA ILE A 118 4.46 -6.79 19.11
C ILE A 118 5.80 -7.53 19.08
N GLU A 119 6.93 -6.84 18.85
CA GLU A 119 8.26 -7.42 18.98
C GLU A 119 8.70 -7.66 20.45
N GLY A 120 7.84 -7.40 21.43
CA GLY A 120 8.14 -7.58 22.86
C GLY A 120 9.09 -6.52 23.42
N LYS A 121 9.16 -5.34 22.79
CA LYS A 121 10.09 -4.25 23.12
C LYS A 121 9.35 -2.94 23.47
N PRO A 122 8.37 -2.95 24.40
CA PRO A 122 7.53 -1.80 24.75
C PRO A 122 8.29 -0.54 25.17
N PHE A 123 9.48 -0.69 25.75
CA PHE A 123 10.29 0.39 26.33
C PHE A 123 11.45 0.82 25.44
N GLY A 124 11.33 0.60 24.13
CA GLY A 124 12.42 0.76 23.17
C GLY A 124 12.98 2.17 22.99
N GLY A 125 12.19 3.20 23.26
CA GLY A 125 12.60 4.59 23.06
C GLY A 125 13.00 4.93 21.62
N ALA A 126 13.59 6.12 21.44
CA ALA A 126 13.96 6.66 20.14
C ALA A 126 14.95 5.79 19.34
N GLY A 127 15.94 5.19 20.01
CA GLY A 127 16.95 4.35 19.34
C GLY A 127 16.32 3.16 18.61
N ARG A 128 15.37 2.46 19.23
CA ARG A 128 14.72 1.30 18.62
C ARG A 128 13.77 1.65 17.48
N LEU A 129 13.16 2.82 17.54
CA LEU A 129 12.35 3.32 16.43
C LEU A 129 13.22 3.66 15.22
N ARG A 130 14.44 4.16 15.43
CA ARG A 130 15.44 4.32 14.36
C ARG A 130 15.90 2.96 13.80
N GLU A 131 16.18 1.97 14.65
CA GLU A 131 16.49 0.59 14.20
C GLU A 131 15.35 -0.02 13.37
N LEU A 132 14.09 0.16 13.81
CA LEU A 132 12.92 -0.29 13.07
C LEU A 132 12.86 0.36 11.68
N ALA A 133 13.16 1.65 11.61
CA ALA A 133 13.20 2.39 10.35
C ALA A 133 14.26 1.83 9.40
N GLU A 134 15.48 1.56 9.88
CA GLU A 134 16.53 0.94 9.06
C GLU A 134 16.12 -0.43 8.54
N LYS A 135 15.45 -1.24 9.38
CA LYS A 135 14.87 -2.52 8.95
C LYS A 135 13.84 -2.30 7.84
N ARG A 136 12.91 -1.35 8.00
CA ARG A 136 11.89 -1.02 7.01
C ARG A 136 12.46 -0.47 5.70
N MET A 137 13.52 0.33 5.77
CA MET A 137 14.26 0.77 4.59
C MET A 137 14.77 -0.44 3.82
N LEU A 138 15.45 -1.39 4.49
CA LEU A 138 15.92 -2.63 3.84
C LEU A 138 14.77 -3.49 3.27
N GLU A 139 13.62 -3.54 3.94
CA GLU A 139 12.41 -4.23 3.44
C GLU A 139 11.90 -3.60 2.15
N ALA A 140 11.78 -2.28 2.10
CA ALA A 140 11.40 -1.52 0.90
C ALA A 140 12.39 -1.67 -0.27
N LEU A 141 13.70 -1.60 0.01
CA LEU A 141 14.74 -1.85 -1.00
C LEU A 141 14.60 -3.26 -1.60
N ARG A 142 14.36 -4.28 -0.77
CA ARG A 142 14.15 -5.67 -1.23
C ARG A 142 12.85 -5.82 -2.02
N ALA A 143 11.77 -5.20 -1.57
CA ALA A 143 10.48 -5.25 -2.25
C ALA A 143 10.55 -4.64 -3.65
N THR A 144 11.08 -3.42 -3.76
CA THR A 144 11.20 -2.72 -5.04
C THR A 144 12.23 -3.36 -5.98
N SER A 145 13.30 -3.94 -5.44
CA SER A 145 14.21 -4.79 -6.22
C SER A 145 13.49 -5.99 -6.84
N ARG A 146 12.54 -6.62 -6.13
CA ARG A 146 11.71 -7.71 -6.69
C ARG A 146 10.78 -7.23 -7.80
N LEU A 147 10.34 -5.98 -7.75
CA LEU A 147 9.58 -5.33 -8.82
C LEU A 147 10.45 -4.90 -10.01
N GLY A 148 11.78 -4.98 -9.88
CA GLY A 148 12.75 -4.65 -10.92
C GLY A 148 13.30 -3.22 -10.87
N VAL A 149 12.95 -2.42 -9.85
CA VAL A 149 13.49 -1.07 -9.69
C VAL A 149 14.99 -1.17 -9.43
N PRO A 150 15.86 -0.52 -10.22
CA PRO A 150 17.29 -0.60 -10.02
C PRO A 150 17.71 0.20 -8.79
N ALA A 151 18.86 -0.14 -8.19
CA ALA A 151 19.31 0.44 -6.92
C ALA A 151 19.42 1.98 -6.97
N GLU A 152 19.86 2.54 -8.11
CA GLU A 152 19.97 3.99 -8.32
C GLU A 152 18.63 4.73 -8.36
N GLY A 153 17.53 3.99 -8.54
CA GLY A 153 16.15 4.45 -8.51
C GLY A 153 15.45 4.20 -7.17
N GLN A 154 16.12 3.66 -6.16
CA GLN A 154 15.57 3.43 -4.82
C GLN A 154 16.07 4.53 -3.87
N LEU A 155 15.25 5.56 -3.63
CA LEU A 155 15.67 6.82 -3.01
C LEU A 155 14.96 7.06 -1.67
N PHE A 156 15.70 7.24 -0.58
CA PHE A 156 15.13 7.65 0.70
C PHE A 156 15.46 9.10 1.01
N LEU A 157 14.46 9.90 1.38
CA LEU A 157 14.69 11.21 1.97
C LEU A 157 14.84 11.11 3.50
N GLY A 158 14.11 10.19 4.15
CA GLY A 158 14.30 9.87 5.57
C GLY A 158 13.79 10.94 6.54
N TYR A 159 12.81 11.75 6.12
CA TYR A 159 12.12 12.72 6.96
C TYR A 159 11.23 12.04 8.01
N PRO A 160 10.79 12.76 9.07
CA PRO A 160 10.17 12.11 10.22
C PRO A 160 8.78 11.57 9.90
N ASP A 161 8.57 10.28 10.18
CA ASP A 161 7.25 9.66 10.16
C ASP A 161 6.32 10.36 11.18
N ARG A 162 5.08 10.61 10.75
CA ARG A 162 4.06 11.45 11.43
C ARG A 162 4.48 12.89 11.66
N GLY A 163 5.57 13.35 11.04
CA GLY A 163 6.10 14.70 11.13
C GLY A 163 5.99 15.51 9.83
N VAL A 164 5.72 14.88 8.68
CA VAL A 164 5.77 15.55 7.37
C VAL A 164 4.80 16.73 7.31
N SER A 165 3.58 16.57 7.83
CA SER A 165 2.61 17.67 7.89
C SER A 165 3.12 18.87 8.70
N ARG A 166 3.90 18.65 9.77
CA ARG A 166 4.45 19.72 10.61
C ARG A 166 5.52 20.50 9.86
N LEU A 167 6.31 19.85 9.03
CA LEU A 167 7.32 20.49 8.19
C LEU A 167 6.69 21.45 7.18
N LEU A 168 5.52 21.08 6.64
CA LEU A 168 4.80 21.90 5.67
C LEU A 168 3.90 22.97 6.30
N THR A 169 3.77 23.03 7.63
CA THR A 169 2.95 24.05 8.30
C THR A 169 3.79 24.88 9.25
N ASP A 170 4.16 24.30 10.39
CA ASP A 170 4.65 25.04 11.56
C ASP A 170 6.19 25.12 11.56
N HIS A 171 6.86 24.20 10.86
CA HIS A 171 8.30 23.98 10.88
C HIS A 171 8.93 24.14 9.49
N ARG A 172 8.55 25.20 8.77
CA ARG A 172 9.08 25.47 7.42
C ARG A 172 10.57 25.82 7.45
N ALA A 173 10.97 26.77 8.31
CA ALA A 173 12.35 27.24 8.44
C ALA A 173 13.04 26.78 9.74
N THR A 174 12.28 26.31 10.72
CA THR A 174 12.80 25.88 12.03
C THR A 174 12.75 24.37 12.17
N PRO A 175 13.83 23.70 12.63
CA PRO A 175 13.85 22.25 12.75
C PRO A 175 12.73 21.73 13.66
N TYR A 176 12.03 20.70 13.20
CA TYR A 176 11.09 19.91 13.98
C TYR A 176 11.81 18.74 14.64
N THR A 177 11.68 18.61 15.96
CA THR A 177 12.16 17.42 16.68
C THR A 177 11.07 16.35 16.72
N SER A 178 11.36 15.18 16.16
CA SER A 178 10.44 14.04 16.20
C SER A 178 10.20 13.59 17.64
N ARG A 179 8.94 13.52 18.08
CA ARG A 179 8.55 12.94 19.37
C ARG A 179 8.79 11.42 19.48
N PHE A 180 9.10 10.78 18.36
CA PHE A 180 9.29 9.33 18.27
C PHE A 180 10.76 8.97 18.30
N THR A 181 11.56 9.71 17.52
CA THR A 181 12.98 9.42 17.34
C THR A 181 13.89 10.47 17.93
N ASP A 182 13.40 11.49 18.64
CA ASP A 182 14.17 12.63 19.21
C ASP A 182 15.09 13.35 18.19
N ALA A 183 14.96 13.04 16.91
CA ALA A 183 15.79 13.55 15.84
C ALA A 183 15.20 14.87 15.30
N ALA A 184 16.08 15.84 15.04
CA ALA A 184 15.73 17.10 14.38
C ALA A 184 16.37 17.24 12.98
N ALA A 185 17.00 16.17 12.50
CA ALA A 185 17.65 16.04 11.20
C ALA A 185 17.64 14.57 10.78
N VAL A 186 17.80 14.29 9.48
CA VAL A 186 17.77 12.94 8.89
C VAL A 186 18.85 12.06 9.53
N PRO A 187 18.50 11.06 10.35
CA PRO A 187 19.48 10.29 11.13
C PRO A 187 20.04 9.08 10.37
N TYR A 188 19.58 8.83 9.14
CA TYR A 188 19.89 7.62 8.38
C TYR A 188 20.99 7.86 7.37
N SER A 189 22.11 7.17 7.51
CA SER A 189 23.24 7.28 6.58
C SER A 189 22.92 6.80 5.16
N ALA A 190 21.91 5.93 5.02
CA ALA A 190 21.43 5.43 3.74
C ALA A 190 20.44 6.38 3.02
N ALA A 191 20.02 7.47 3.67
CA ALA A 191 19.22 8.50 3.01
C ALA A 191 20.06 9.25 1.97
N LEU A 192 19.39 9.87 0.99
CA LEU A 192 20.04 10.64 -0.07
C LEU A 192 20.73 11.90 0.48
N PHE A 193 20.19 12.46 1.57
CA PHE A 193 20.68 13.67 2.22
C PHE A 193 20.77 13.48 3.75
N PRO A 194 21.73 12.68 4.24
CA PRO A 194 21.88 12.45 5.67
C PRO A 194 22.23 13.76 6.40
N ALA A 195 21.80 13.87 7.66
CA ALA A 195 21.98 15.04 8.53
C ALA A 195 21.30 16.35 8.06
N HIS A 196 20.55 16.35 6.96
CA HIS A 196 19.74 17.51 6.59
C HIS A 196 18.66 17.78 7.64
N PRO A 197 18.40 19.06 7.98
CA PRO A 197 17.49 19.41 9.07
C PRO A 197 16.04 19.07 8.70
N TYR A 198 15.26 18.63 9.70
CA TYR A 198 13.83 18.38 9.58
C TYR A 198 13.07 19.71 9.50
N THR A 199 13.14 20.35 8.34
CA THR A 199 12.46 21.60 8.01
C THR A 199 11.70 21.41 6.69
N GLY A 200 10.62 22.15 6.51
CA GLY A 200 9.87 22.17 5.25
C GLY A 200 10.72 22.62 4.06
N GLU A 201 11.54 23.66 4.25
CA GLU A 201 12.46 24.16 3.21
C GLU A 201 13.47 23.12 2.78
N SER A 202 14.00 22.35 3.74
CA SER A 202 14.90 21.24 3.44
C SER A 202 14.20 20.16 2.65
N LEU A 203 13.01 19.73 3.09
CA LEU A 203 12.22 18.70 2.42
C LEU A 203 11.85 19.10 0.99
N GLU A 204 11.43 20.34 0.78
CA GLU A 204 11.08 20.85 -0.54
C GLU A 204 12.28 20.89 -1.49
N ARG A 205 13.45 21.36 -1.00
CA ARG A 205 14.69 21.40 -1.78
C ARG A 205 15.15 19.99 -2.15
N ASP A 206 15.16 19.09 -1.18
CA ASP A 206 15.65 17.72 -1.34
C ASP A 206 14.73 16.90 -2.26
N PHE A 207 13.41 17.11 -2.19
CA PHE A 207 12.46 16.54 -3.15
C PHE A 207 12.62 17.15 -4.56
N GLY A 208 12.91 18.45 -4.66
CA GLY A 208 13.27 19.09 -5.94
C GLY A 208 14.49 18.45 -6.60
N ALA A 209 15.54 18.16 -5.82
CA ALA A 209 16.73 17.45 -6.30
C ALA A 209 16.41 16.03 -6.80
N VAL A 210 15.43 15.34 -6.19
CA VAL A 210 14.92 14.06 -6.72
C VAL A 210 14.25 14.25 -8.08
N LEU A 211 13.43 15.27 -8.27
CA LEU A 211 12.80 15.56 -9.57
C LEU A 211 13.86 15.86 -10.65
N GLU A 212 14.90 16.61 -10.32
CA GLU A 212 16.01 16.92 -11.24
C GLU A 212 16.84 15.69 -11.61
N ARG A 213 17.08 14.81 -10.63
CA ARG A 213 17.79 13.54 -10.82
C ARG A 213 17.00 12.58 -11.70
N VAL A 214 15.71 12.39 -11.43
CA VAL A 214 14.86 11.39 -12.09
C VAL A 214 14.34 11.89 -13.44
N ARG A 215 14.06 13.20 -13.55
CA ARG A 215 13.36 13.84 -14.67
C ARG A 215 12.10 13.05 -15.06
N PRO A 216 11.12 12.95 -14.17
CA PRO A 216 9.96 12.09 -14.39
C PRO A 216 9.06 12.65 -15.49
N THR A 217 8.52 11.75 -16.32
CA THR A 217 7.44 12.05 -17.26
C THR A 217 6.08 11.62 -16.70
N LEU A 218 6.09 10.70 -15.74
CA LEU A 218 4.93 10.25 -14.95
C LEU A 218 5.29 10.24 -13.46
N ILE A 219 4.46 10.86 -12.63
CA ILE A 219 4.60 10.87 -11.18
C ILE A 219 3.37 10.21 -10.56
N LEU A 220 3.56 9.16 -9.76
CA LEU A 220 2.51 8.53 -8.97
C LEU A 220 2.66 8.97 -7.51
N ALA A 221 1.71 9.72 -6.98
CA ALA A 221 1.81 10.33 -5.65
C ALA A 221 0.56 10.09 -4.80
N PRO A 222 0.66 10.14 -3.47
CA PRO A 222 -0.52 10.03 -2.60
C PRO A 222 -1.47 11.20 -2.85
N SER A 223 -2.76 10.92 -2.81
CA SER A 223 -3.79 11.95 -2.90
C SER A 223 -3.78 12.85 -1.65
N PRO A 224 -3.86 14.19 -1.81
CA PRO A 224 -4.14 15.11 -0.71
C PRO A 224 -5.47 14.85 0.04
N ARG A 225 -6.33 13.96 -0.48
CA ARG A 225 -7.61 13.55 0.15
C ARG A 225 -7.50 12.31 1.04
N ASP A 226 -6.33 11.66 1.08
CA ASP A 226 -6.06 10.48 1.90
C ASP A 226 -6.29 10.78 3.40
N THR A 227 -6.72 9.79 4.20
CA THR A 227 -7.00 10.01 5.63
C THR A 227 -5.73 10.15 6.45
N HIS A 228 -4.58 9.64 6.00
CA HIS A 228 -3.33 9.73 6.74
C HIS A 228 -2.66 11.11 6.57
N PRO A 229 -2.26 11.79 7.67
CA PRO A 229 -1.64 13.12 7.59
C PRO A 229 -0.41 13.19 6.69
N ASP A 230 0.51 12.22 6.77
CA ASP A 230 1.70 12.23 5.93
C ASP A 230 1.39 11.97 4.45
N HIS A 231 0.37 11.17 4.13
CA HIS A 231 -0.06 10.98 2.75
C HIS A 231 -0.56 12.29 2.16
N ARG A 232 -1.39 13.02 2.93
CA ARG A 232 -1.84 14.34 2.49
C ARG A 232 -0.68 15.31 2.32
N ALA A 233 0.22 15.36 3.29
CA ALA A 233 1.37 16.25 3.26
C ALA A 233 2.31 15.93 2.09
N ALA A 234 2.61 14.65 1.83
CA ALA A 234 3.41 14.22 0.68
C ALA A 234 2.73 14.56 -0.66
N GLY A 235 1.40 14.45 -0.73
CA GLY A 235 0.63 14.90 -1.90
C GLY A 235 0.74 16.41 -2.12
N GLN A 236 0.61 17.20 -1.04
CA GLN A 236 0.77 18.66 -1.07
C GLN A 236 2.20 19.09 -1.43
N LEU A 237 3.22 18.43 -0.86
CA LEU A 237 4.63 18.60 -1.22
C LEU A 237 4.83 18.35 -2.71
N THR A 238 4.31 17.22 -3.21
CA THR A 238 4.42 16.85 -4.62
C THR A 238 3.84 17.95 -5.49
N ILE A 239 2.63 18.45 -5.19
CA ILE A 239 2.01 19.55 -5.94
C ILE A 239 2.87 20.81 -5.89
N ALA A 240 3.25 21.28 -4.70
CA ALA A 240 3.97 22.54 -4.53
C ALA A 240 5.35 22.54 -5.22
N VAL A 241 6.08 21.44 -5.15
CA VAL A 241 7.40 21.34 -5.79
C VAL A 241 7.23 21.15 -7.30
N THR A 242 6.40 20.21 -7.76
CA THR A 242 6.23 19.97 -9.21
C THR A 242 5.63 21.18 -9.95
N ALA A 243 4.81 22.02 -9.31
CA ALA A 243 4.35 23.30 -9.86
C ALA A 243 5.50 24.20 -10.28
N ARG A 244 6.51 24.34 -9.42
CA ARG A 244 7.72 25.14 -9.68
C ARG A 244 8.59 24.56 -10.80
N HIS A 245 8.50 23.25 -11.03
CA HIS A 245 9.22 22.55 -12.10
C HIS A 245 8.40 22.38 -13.39
N GLY A 246 7.16 22.89 -13.45
CA GLY A 246 6.29 22.72 -14.63
C GLY A 246 5.80 21.29 -14.85
N LEU A 247 5.76 20.44 -13.81
CA LEU A 247 5.47 19.01 -13.89
C LEU A 247 4.08 18.61 -13.36
N LEU A 248 3.19 19.56 -13.06
CA LEU A 248 1.84 19.26 -12.51
C LEU A 248 1.03 18.30 -13.39
N GLY A 249 1.15 18.41 -14.72
CA GLY A 249 0.43 17.54 -15.66
C GLY A 249 0.86 16.07 -15.61
N SER A 250 2.05 15.80 -15.08
CA SER A 250 2.62 14.45 -14.96
C SER A 250 2.11 13.67 -13.76
N ILE A 251 1.37 14.30 -12.83
CA ILE A 251 0.93 13.64 -11.60
C ILE A 251 -0.33 12.79 -11.83
N ARG A 252 -0.35 11.61 -11.24
CA ARG A 252 -1.54 10.78 -11.00
C ARG A 252 -1.56 10.35 -9.55
N TYR A 253 -2.73 10.41 -8.93
CA TYR A 253 -2.87 10.26 -7.48
C TYR A 253 -3.41 8.89 -7.11
N TRP A 254 -2.83 8.27 -6.09
CA TRP A 254 -3.34 7.02 -5.50
C TRP A 254 -3.84 7.27 -4.06
N ILE A 255 -4.58 6.31 -3.51
CA ILE A 255 -5.10 6.36 -2.13
C ILE A 255 -4.83 5.02 -1.46
N VAL A 256 -4.25 5.07 -0.26
CA VAL A 256 -4.02 3.87 0.59
C VAL A 256 -4.93 3.92 1.81
N HIS A 257 -5.11 5.08 2.45
CA HIS A 257 -6.08 5.23 3.53
C HIS A 257 -7.35 5.89 3.02
N GLY A 258 -8.16 5.06 2.37
CA GLY A 258 -9.35 5.46 1.62
C GLY A 258 -10.62 5.78 2.42
N GLY A 259 -10.60 5.63 3.73
CA GLY A 259 -11.75 5.80 4.61
C GLY A 259 -11.99 4.56 5.48
N GLU A 260 -12.96 4.68 6.38
CA GLU A 260 -13.27 3.60 7.32
C GLU A 260 -13.66 2.31 6.58
N GLY A 261 -13.08 1.19 7.01
CA GLY A 261 -13.33 -0.13 6.43
C GLY A 261 -12.70 -0.40 5.05
N TRP A 262 -12.11 0.59 4.38
CA TRP A 262 -11.48 0.40 3.06
C TRP A 262 -9.98 0.08 3.17
N PRO A 263 -9.41 -0.79 2.30
CA PRO A 263 -10.08 -1.62 1.31
C PRO A 263 -10.92 -2.73 1.93
N SER A 264 -12.04 -3.05 1.29
CA SER A 264 -12.92 -4.15 1.66
C SER A 264 -13.21 -5.05 0.46
N PRO A 265 -13.25 -6.39 0.63
CA PRO A 265 -12.89 -7.11 1.85
C PRO A 265 -11.39 -6.99 2.16
N ARG A 266 -11.01 -7.15 3.44
CA ARG A 266 -9.59 -7.24 3.84
C ARG A 266 -9.02 -8.62 3.50
N GLY A 267 -7.69 -8.69 3.40
CA GLY A 267 -6.98 -9.92 3.09
C GLY A 267 -6.75 -10.15 1.59
N LEU A 268 -6.04 -11.23 1.31
CA LEU A 268 -5.59 -11.62 -0.02
C LEU A 268 -6.79 -12.09 -0.86
N MET A 269 -7.09 -11.39 -1.95
CA MET A 269 -8.18 -11.73 -2.88
C MET A 269 -7.70 -11.59 -4.32
N PRO A 270 -6.88 -12.55 -4.81
CA PRO A 270 -6.30 -12.47 -6.13
C PRO A 270 -7.36 -12.44 -7.24
N GLY A 271 -7.12 -11.71 -8.33
CA GLY A 271 -8.05 -11.62 -9.45
C GLY A 271 -9.27 -10.71 -9.20
N VAL A 272 -9.51 -10.28 -7.97
CA VAL A 272 -10.60 -9.36 -7.64
C VAL A 272 -10.13 -7.92 -7.82
N PRO A 273 -10.89 -7.03 -8.50
CA PRO A 273 -10.47 -5.65 -8.68
C PRO A 273 -10.52 -4.87 -7.36
N LEU A 274 -9.66 -3.87 -7.22
CA LEU A 274 -9.69 -2.96 -6.09
C LEU A 274 -10.93 -2.05 -6.20
N THR A 275 -11.66 -1.91 -5.10
CA THR A 275 -12.85 -1.05 -5.03
C THR A 275 -12.44 0.41 -4.90
N ALA A 276 -13.22 1.33 -5.46
CA ALA A 276 -12.99 2.76 -5.29
C ALA A 276 -13.06 3.16 -3.81
N ALA A 277 -12.04 3.89 -3.34
CA ALA A 277 -11.99 4.39 -1.97
C ALA A 277 -13.11 5.44 -1.72
N PRO A 278 -13.74 5.48 -0.53
CA PRO A 278 -14.63 6.59 -0.16
C PRO A 278 -14.00 7.97 -0.37
N ARG A 279 -12.70 8.14 -0.09
CA ARG A 279 -11.94 9.38 -0.33
C ARG A 279 -11.71 9.73 -1.80
N SER A 280 -12.00 8.82 -2.73
CA SER A 280 -11.99 9.09 -4.16
C SER A 280 -13.28 9.68 -4.70
N ARG A 281 -14.32 9.84 -3.87
CA ARG A 281 -15.61 10.40 -4.30
C ARG A 281 -15.42 11.76 -4.99
N GLY A 282 -15.97 11.87 -6.20
CA GLY A 282 -15.88 13.08 -7.03
C GLY A 282 -14.54 13.29 -7.74
N LEU A 283 -13.61 12.31 -7.67
CA LEU A 283 -12.44 12.25 -8.54
C LEU A 283 -12.74 11.41 -9.77
N THR A 284 -12.12 11.76 -10.90
CA THR A 284 -12.10 10.90 -12.08
C THR A 284 -11.05 9.81 -11.86
N LEU A 285 -11.49 8.55 -11.78
CA LEU A 285 -10.65 7.40 -11.53
C LEU A 285 -10.19 6.73 -12.82
N ALA A 286 -8.89 6.50 -12.91
CA ALA A 286 -8.24 5.63 -13.86
C ALA A 286 -8.07 4.24 -13.23
N VAL A 287 -8.62 3.21 -13.87
CA VAL A 287 -8.41 1.82 -13.47
C VAL A 287 -7.25 1.25 -14.27
N PHE A 288 -6.20 0.79 -13.58
CA PHE A 288 -5.06 0.14 -14.19
C PHE A 288 -5.13 -1.38 -13.96
N PRO A 289 -5.49 -2.19 -14.97
CA PRO A 289 -5.57 -3.64 -14.81
C PRO A 289 -4.18 -4.27 -14.72
N LEU A 290 -4.01 -5.17 -13.77
CA LEU A 290 -2.81 -5.99 -13.60
C LEU A 290 -2.99 -7.31 -14.34
N GLU A 291 -1.94 -7.74 -15.04
CA GLU A 291 -1.84 -9.12 -15.48
C GLU A 291 -1.64 -10.05 -14.27
N PRO A 292 -2.08 -11.32 -14.33
CA PRO A 292 -1.89 -12.26 -13.21
C PRO A 292 -0.43 -12.34 -12.72
N ALA A 293 0.55 -12.30 -13.64
CA ALA A 293 1.97 -12.29 -13.28
C ALA A 293 2.40 -11.00 -12.56
N GLU A 294 1.78 -9.86 -12.86
CA GLU A 294 2.05 -8.59 -12.17
C GLU A 294 1.47 -8.59 -10.76
N GLU A 295 0.27 -9.15 -10.59
CA GLU A 295 -0.38 -9.35 -9.29
C GLU A 295 0.40 -10.34 -8.41
N ASP A 296 0.86 -11.46 -8.97
CA ASP A 296 1.68 -12.44 -8.27
C ASP A 296 3.01 -11.83 -7.80
N ARG A 297 3.68 -11.06 -8.67
CA ARG A 297 4.93 -10.39 -8.32
C ARG A 297 4.71 -9.27 -7.29
N LYS A 298 3.58 -8.57 -7.34
CA LYS A 298 3.14 -7.64 -6.29
C LYS A 298 3.02 -8.35 -4.94
N LEU A 299 2.37 -9.51 -4.87
CA LEU A 299 2.31 -10.31 -3.65
C LEU A 299 3.70 -10.76 -3.16
N GLN A 300 4.60 -11.15 -4.07
CA GLN A 300 5.97 -11.54 -3.72
C GLN A 300 6.80 -10.36 -3.18
N ALA A 301 6.65 -9.17 -3.76
CA ALA A 301 7.28 -7.95 -3.26
C ALA A 301 6.71 -7.56 -1.89
N LEU A 302 5.38 -7.63 -1.73
CA LEU A 302 4.70 -7.30 -0.48
C LEU A 302 5.15 -8.19 0.70
N ARG A 303 5.51 -9.45 0.43
CA ARG A 303 6.07 -10.36 1.42
C ARG A 303 7.43 -9.95 1.99
N ALA A 304 8.10 -8.94 1.40
CA ALA A 304 9.34 -8.40 1.95
C ALA A 304 9.12 -7.46 3.16
N TYR A 305 7.91 -6.89 3.33
CA TYR A 305 7.56 -6.01 4.47
C TYR A 305 7.17 -6.82 5.69
N ASP A 306 8.13 -7.58 6.22
CA ASP A 306 7.92 -8.47 7.35
C ASP A 306 7.46 -7.71 8.61
N THR A 307 7.99 -6.52 8.88
CA THR A 307 7.52 -5.72 10.04
C THR A 307 6.04 -5.39 9.95
N GLN A 308 5.57 -4.88 8.82
CA GLN A 308 4.18 -4.52 8.59
C GLN A 308 3.26 -5.73 8.54
N LEU A 309 3.69 -6.83 7.89
CA LEU A 309 2.86 -8.04 7.79
C LEU A 309 2.59 -8.69 9.15
N ARG A 310 3.50 -8.59 10.12
CA ARG A 310 3.25 -9.09 11.49
C ARG A 310 2.12 -8.33 12.20
N THR A 311 1.91 -7.07 11.85
CA THR A 311 1.02 -6.17 12.59
C THR A 311 -0.29 -5.88 11.86
N ILE A 312 -0.23 -5.72 10.53
CA ILE A 312 -1.35 -5.28 9.69
C ILE A 312 -1.51 -6.12 8.42
N ALA A 313 -1.10 -7.40 8.42
CA ALA A 313 -1.22 -8.29 7.24
C ALA A 313 -2.58 -8.25 6.53
N PRO A 314 -3.75 -8.32 7.22
CA PRO A 314 -5.03 -8.26 6.51
C PRO A 314 -5.25 -6.94 5.74
N PHE A 315 -4.69 -5.83 6.20
CA PHE A 315 -4.73 -4.56 5.48
C PHE A 315 -3.77 -4.59 4.28
N MET A 316 -2.51 -4.96 4.51
CA MET A 316 -1.48 -5.06 3.45
C MET A 316 -1.96 -5.94 2.29
N LEU A 317 -2.42 -7.15 2.61
CA LEU A 317 -2.88 -8.13 1.62
C LEU A 317 -4.16 -7.69 0.90
N ALA A 318 -4.91 -6.71 1.43
CA ALA A 318 -6.10 -6.16 0.77
C ALA A 318 -5.78 -5.39 -0.52
N PHE A 319 -4.52 -5.02 -0.74
CA PHE A 319 -4.07 -4.34 -1.96
C PHE A 319 -3.57 -5.30 -3.05
N VAL A 320 -3.47 -6.60 -2.76
CA VAL A 320 -3.23 -7.61 -3.81
C VAL A 320 -4.56 -7.88 -4.50
N ARG A 321 -4.76 -7.16 -5.61
CA ARG A 321 -5.98 -7.08 -6.41
C ARG A 321 -5.59 -7.05 -7.89
N SER A 322 -6.54 -7.38 -8.77
CA SER A 322 -6.34 -7.35 -10.23
C SER A 322 -6.33 -5.95 -10.83
N THR A 323 -6.50 -4.90 -10.03
CA THR A 323 -6.42 -3.51 -10.47
C THR A 323 -5.71 -2.62 -9.45
N GLU A 324 -5.02 -1.61 -9.97
CA GLU A 324 -4.57 -0.43 -9.24
C GLU A 324 -5.42 0.77 -9.65
N LEU A 325 -5.65 1.72 -8.73
CA LEU A 325 -6.52 2.86 -8.96
C LEU A 325 -5.75 4.16 -8.85
N PHE A 326 -5.86 4.99 -9.88
CA PHE A 326 -5.26 6.31 -9.93
C PHE A 326 -6.32 7.38 -10.20
N ALA A 327 -6.01 8.62 -9.89
CA ALA A 327 -6.91 9.75 -10.10
C ALA A 327 -6.16 10.96 -10.66
N ARG A 328 -6.90 11.86 -11.28
CA ARG A 328 -6.47 13.26 -11.46
C ARG A 328 -7.21 14.11 -10.45
N LEU A 329 -6.52 15.03 -9.78
CA LEU A 329 -7.22 16.06 -9.02
C LEU A 329 -7.92 17.01 -10.00
N PRO A 330 -9.17 17.41 -9.74
CA PRO A 330 -9.81 18.49 -10.48
C PRO A 330 -8.96 19.76 -10.40
N GLY A 331 -8.90 20.57 -11.46
CA GLY A 331 -8.08 21.79 -11.47
C GLY A 331 -8.39 22.80 -10.35
N ARG A 332 -9.58 22.71 -9.74
CA ARG A 332 -10.01 23.51 -8.57
C ARG A 332 -9.51 23.00 -7.22
N ASP A 333 -8.99 21.77 -7.16
CA ASP A 333 -8.47 21.12 -5.95
C ASP A 333 -6.93 21.18 -5.90
N LEU A 334 -6.31 21.90 -6.84
CA LEU A 334 -4.91 22.29 -6.76
C LEU A 334 -4.81 23.53 -5.83
N PRO A 335 -3.97 23.49 -4.78
CA PRO A 335 -3.80 24.59 -3.83
C PRO A 335 -3.29 25.89 -4.46
#